data_AF-A0A0A7DTL6-F1
#
_entry.id   AF-A0A0A7DTL6-F1
#
_cell.length_a   1.000
_cell.length_b   1.000
_cell.length_c   1.000
_cell.angle_alpha   90.00
_cell.angle_beta   90.00
_cell.angle_gamma   90.00
#
_symmetry.space_group_name_H-M   'P 1'
#
loop_
_entity.id
_entity.type
_entity.pdbx_description
1 polymer ?
#
loop_
_entity_poly.entity_id
_entity_poly.type
_entity_poly.pdbx_seq_one_letter_code
_entity_poly.pdbx_strand_id
1 'polypeptide(L)' 'IVASHFRPEFVVNVKETGKVLMVDYTDLKNLKITEIEAARFLHDGGFDASGKYFLVAANASNKVAVVDTKENKLV' A
#
# COMPACT_ATOMS: atom_id res chain seq x y z
N ILE A 1 -0.19 3.55 -7.95
CA ILE A 1 0.87 4.05 -7.04
C ILE A 1 0.38 5.38 -6.50
N VAL A 2 0.48 5.61 -5.19
CA VAL A 2 0.14 6.89 -4.52
C VAL A 2 1.21 7.23 -3.48
N ALA A 3 1.28 8.48 -3.02
CA ALA A 3 2.18 8.88 -1.94
C ALA A 3 1.47 8.82 -0.58
N SER A 4 2.18 8.39 0.47
CA SER A 4 1.69 8.48 1.86
C SER A 4 1.60 9.94 2.31
N HIS A 5 0.61 10.26 3.14
CA HIS A 5 0.49 11.58 3.78
C HIS A 5 1.31 11.71 5.08
N PHE A 6 1.92 10.63 5.56
CA PHE A 6 2.57 10.56 6.89
C PHE A 6 4.08 10.32 6.83
N ARG A 7 4.55 9.71 5.75
CA ARG A 7 5.96 9.33 5.56
C ARG A 7 6.38 9.62 4.13
N PRO A 8 7.67 9.86 3.87
CA PRO A 8 8.23 9.97 2.53
C PRO A 8 8.27 8.60 1.82
N GLU A 9 7.08 8.01 1.62
CA GLU A 9 6.90 6.67 1.08
C GLU A 9 5.87 6.66 -0.07
N PHE A 10 6.14 5.87 -1.10
CA PHE A 10 5.13 5.46 -2.07
C PHE A 10 4.41 4.19 -1.62
N VAL A 11 3.10 4.13 -1.86
CA VAL A 11 2.27 2.94 -1.71
C VAL A 11 2.08 2.31 -3.09
N VAL A 12 2.58 1.09 -3.27
CA VAL A 12 2.61 0.38 -4.55
C VAL A 12 1.86 -0.95 -4.44
N ASN A 13 0.80 -1.11 -5.23
CA ASN A 13 0.09 -2.39 -5.36
C ASN A 13 0.84 -3.32 -6.33
N VAL A 14 1.09 -4.55 -5.91
CA VAL A 14 1.65 -5.61 -6.76
C VAL A 14 0.58 -6.69 -6.95
N LYS A 15 0.00 -6.73 -8.16
CA LYS A 15 -1.27 -7.41 -8.46
C LYS A 15 -1.22 -8.92 -8.18
N GLU A 16 -0.38 -9.67 -8.87
CA GLU A 16 -0.44 -11.14 -8.90
C GLU A 16 0.00 -11.77 -7.57
N THR A 17 0.97 -11.13 -6.91
CA THR A 17 1.51 -11.57 -5.61
C THR A 17 0.66 -11.10 -4.42
N GLY A 18 -0.23 -10.13 -4.62
CA GLY A 18 -1.10 -9.63 -3.56
C GLY A 18 -0.36 -8.86 -2.47
N LYS A 19 0.70 -8.14 -2.85
CA LYS A 19 1.57 -7.40 -1.94
C LYS A 19 1.35 -5.90 -2.11
N VAL A 20 1.35 -5.18 -1.00
CA VAL A 20 1.49 -3.71 -1.00
C VAL A 20 2.89 -3.38 -0.53
N LEU A 21 3.62 -2.58 -1.31
CA LEU A 21 4.96 -2.12 -0.95
C LEU A 21 4.87 -0.67 -0.46
N MET A 22 5.40 -0.44 0.73
CA MET A 22 5.71 0.90 1.23
C MET A 22 7.17 1.20 0.90
N VAL A 23 7.40 2.04 -0.10
CA VAL A 23 8.73 2.31 -0.66
C VAL A 23 9.22 3.67 -0.17
N ASP A 24 10.17 3.68 0.77
CA ASP A 24 10.79 4.88 1.32
C ASP A 24 11.76 5.49 0.29
N TYR A 25 11.50 6.74 -0.09
CA TYR A 25 12.27 7.45 -1.10
C TYR A 25 13.28 8.45 -0.53
N THR A 26 13.55 8.43 0.79
CA THR A 26 14.54 9.33 1.43
C THR A 26 15.98 9.02 1.04
N ASP A 27 16.30 7.76 0.75
CA ASP A 27 17.60 7.33 0.23
C ASP A 27 17.40 6.31 -0.91
N LEU A 28 17.51 6.80 -2.14
CA LEU A 28 17.35 5.99 -3.35
C LEU A 28 18.53 5.04 -3.60
N LYS A 29 19.67 5.23 -2.93
CA LYS A 29 20.83 4.32 -3.03
C LYS A 29 20.68 3.13 -2.07
N ASN A 30 20.05 3.34 -0.93
CA ASN A 30 19.82 2.33 0.11
C ASN A 30 18.32 2.17 0.39
N LEU A 31 17.57 1.82 -0.65
CA LEU A 31 16.11 1.82 -0.64
C LEU A 31 15.55 0.91 0.46
N LYS A 32 14.74 1.48 1.35
CA LYS A 32 14.01 0.73 2.37
C LYS A 32 12.60 0.43 1.87
N ILE A 33 12.21 -0.84 1.89
CA ILE A 33 10.87 -1.28 1.49
C ILE A 33 10.24 -2.06 2.64
N THR A 34 9.01 -1.71 3.01
CA THR A 34 8.15 -2.59 3.81
C THR A 34 7.20 -3.32 2.88
N GLU A 35 7.24 -4.65 2.91
CA GLU A 35 6.30 -5.49 2.17
C GLU A 35 5.14 -5.89 3.08
N ILE A 36 3.92 -5.62 2.65
CA ILE A 36 2.69 -5.95 3.36
C ILE A 36 1.93 -6.99 2.54
N GLU A 37 1.73 -8.17 3.12
CA GLU A 37 0.85 -9.19 2.54
C GLU A 37 -0.61 -8.75 2.64
N ALA A 38 -1.35 -8.83 1.53
CA ALA A 38 -2.76 -8.45 1.46
C ALA A 38 -3.58 -9.57 0.81
N ALA A 39 -4.06 -9.37 -0.42
CA ALA A 39 -4.80 -10.36 -1.18
C ALA A 39 -4.40 -10.30 -2.65
N ARG A 40 -4.37 -11.45 -3.32
CA ARG A 40 -4.06 -11.52 -4.76
C ARG A 40 -5.05 -10.69 -5.57
N PHE A 41 -4.57 -10.20 -6.71
CA PHE A 41 -5.31 -9.41 -7.69
C PHE A 41 -5.64 -7.99 -7.21
N LEU A 42 -4.74 -7.36 -6.46
CA LEU A 42 -4.82 -5.92 -6.17
C LEU A 42 -4.96 -5.14 -7.49
N HIS A 43 -5.79 -4.10 -7.47
CA HIS A 43 -6.08 -3.26 -8.64
C HIS A 43 -5.93 -1.79 -8.22
N ASP A 44 -7.05 -1.10 -8.08
CA ASP A 44 -7.07 0.31 -7.71
C ASP A 44 -7.40 0.48 -6.23
N GLY A 45 -7.11 1.67 -5.74
CA GLY A 45 -7.41 2.05 -4.37
C GLY A 45 -7.44 3.56 -4.20
N GLY A 46 -7.92 3.99 -3.05
CA GLY A 46 -8.02 5.39 -2.66
C GLY A 46 -7.83 5.54 -1.17
N PHE A 47 -7.48 6.75 -0.75
CA PHE A 47 -7.43 7.09 0.66
C PHE A 47 -8.83 7.29 1.24
N ASP A 48 -9.00 6.94 2.50
CA ASP A 48 -10.12 7.41 3.29
C ASP A 48 -10.05 8.94 3.50
N ALA A 49 -11.11 9.52 4.06
CA ALA A 49 -11.20 10.97 4.25
C ALA A 49 -10.09 11.55 5.14
N SER A 50 -9.50 10.76 6.05
CA SER A 50 -8.37 11.19 6.88
C SER A 50 -7.03 11.15 6.15
N GLY A 51 -6.95 10.48 5.00
CA GLY A 51 -5.70 10.24 4.29
C GLY A 51 -4.81 9.17 4.92
N LYS A 52 -5.28 8.46 5.97
CA LYS A 52 -4.47 7.51 6.74
C LYS A 52 -4.55 6.10 6.19
N TYR A 53 -5.74 5.68 5.80
CA TYR A 53 -6.00 4.33 5.35
C TYR A 53 -6.08 4.32 3.83
N PHE A 54 -5.24 3.51 3.20
CA PHE A 54 -5.32 3.25 1.77
C PHE A 54 -6.14 1.97 1.55
N LEU A 55 -7.34 2.14 0.97
CA LEU A 55 -8.26 1.04 0.68
C LEU A 55 -7.99 0.55 -0.74
N VAL A 56 -7.70 -0.74 -0.89
CA VAL A 56 -7.33 -1.37 -2.16
C VAL A 56 -8.30 -2.48 -2.52
N ALA A 57 -8.87 -2.41 -3.73
CA ALA A 57 -9.68 -3.50 -4.26
C ALA A 57 -8.79 -4.66 -4.74
N ALA A 58 -9.02 -5.86 -4.19
CA ALA A 58 -8.51 -7.12 -4.71
C ALA A 58 -9.61 -7.78 -5.55
N ASN A 59 -9.79 -7.30 -6.77
CA ASN A 59 -11.03 -7.46 -7.54
C ASN A 59 -11.42 -8.93 -7.79
N ALA A 60 -10.51 -9.75 -8.29
CA ALA A 60 -10.77 -11.17 -8.54
C ALA A 60 -10.78 -12.03 -7.26
N SER A 61 -10.51 -11.43 -6.10
CA SER A 61 -10.60 -12.07 -4.78
C SER A 61 -11.86 -11.67 -4.01
N ASN A 62 -12.71 -10.77 -4.54
CA ASN A 62 -13.87 -10.19 -3.84
C ASN A 62 -13.53 -9.63 -2.45
N LYS A 63 -12.37 -8.97 -2.31
CA LYS A 63 -11.88 -8.41 -1.05
C LYS A 63 -11.47 -6.95 -1.21
N VAL A 64 -11.53 -6.21 -0.12
CA VAL A 64 -10.89 -4.89 0.03
C VAL A 64 -9.83 -5.03 1.12
N ALA A 65 -8.58 -4.72 0.78
CA ALA A 65 -7.49 -4.63 1.74
C ALA A 65 -7.38 -3.19 2.26
N VAL A 66 -7.13 -3.02 3.55
CA VAL A 66 -6.99 -1.70 4.17
C VAL A 66 -5.58 -1.59 4.73
N VAL A 67 -4.81 -0.62 4.23
CA VAL A 67 -3.42 -0.40 4.63
C VAL A 67 -3.34 0.86 5.48
N ASP A 68 -2.88 0.72 6.73
CA ASP A 68 -2.51 1.85 7.58
C ASP A 68 -1.16 2.42 7.12
N THR A 69 -1.18 3.55 6.43
CA THR A 69 0.01 4.20 5.87
C THR A 69 0.85 4.98 6.88
N LYS A 70 0.36 5.09 8.13
CA LYS A 70 1.13 5.68 9.23
C LYS A 70 1.95 4.62 9.95
N GLU A 71 1.39 3.42 10.09
CA GLU A 71 2.01 2.29 10.80
C GLU A 71 2.65 1.25 9.87
N ASN A 72 2.44 1.36 8.56
CA ASN A 72 2.90 0.44 7.51
C ASN A 72 2.41 -1.00 7.73
N LYS A 73 1.10 -1.17 7.98
CA LYS A 73 0.48 -2.48 8.29
C LYS A 73 -0.87 -2.66 7.61
N LEU A 74 -1.26 -3.92 7.39
CA LEU A 74 -2.63 -4.29 7.05
C LEU A 74 -3.51 -4.20 8.30
N VAL A 75 -4.78 -3.78 8.15
CA VAL A 75 -5.81 -3.76 9.20
C VAL A 75 -7.09 -4.48 8.77
#